data_AF-A0A8J6JYL8-F1
#
_entry.id   AF-A0A8J6JYL8-F1
#
_cell.length_a   1.000
_cell.length_b   1.000
_cell.length_c   1.000
_cell.angle_alpha   90.00
_cell.angle_beta   90.00
_cell.angle_gamma   90.00
#
_symmetry.space_group_name_H-M   'P 1'
#
loop_
_entity.id
_entity.type
_entity.pdbx_description
1 polymer ?
#
loop_
_entity_poly.entity_id
_entity_poly.type
_entity_poly.pdbx_seq_one_letter_code
_entity_poly.pdbx_strand_id
1 'polypeptide(L)'
;MAELERSVLQDQLLDMILYVLRSHPELHYYQGYHDVAVTLLLTAGLRLGTAMLQTLSTHHLRDFMDPTMERTRSVLSYLMPLIQSESPVLHDFMLRSEVGCIFALSWLITWYGHVLSDFHQVLRLYDFFLASHPLTPVYCAAQMVLMRESEVLQVDCDMPSVHQFLSMIPTDFPYETLISRTHTLFQKYPPSELERQTSLRLLKSISAASFRSLQISSAQQRPDFVLRQQATPSLDVLPVRPQNTLVKLAVWGISASLGAAAFVVTQTALEWGPDLLLGLF
;
A
#
# COMPACT_ATOMS: atom_id res chain seq x y z
N MET A 1 -16.45 23.13 8.76
CA MET A 1 -15.70 22.24 9.67
C MET A 1 -15.05 21.10 8.87
N ALA A 2 -15.83 20.29 8.14
CA ALA A 2 -15.30 19.25 7.25
C ALA A 2 -14.29 19.74 6.18
N GLU A 3 -14.49 20.93 5.62
CA GLU A 3 -13.57 21.50 4.62
C GLU A 3 -12.21 21.91 5.21
N LEU A 4 -12.19 22.37 6.45
CA LEU A 4 -10.94 22.71 7.15
C LEU A 4 -10.14 21.46 7.49
N GLU A 5 -10.82 20.41 7.98
CA GLU A 5 -10.19 19.11 8.26
C GLU A 5 -9.65 18.48 6.98
N ARG A 6 -10.39 18.56 5.86
CA ARG A 6 -9.93 18.12 4.54
C ARG A 6 -8.68 18.87 4.11
N SER A 7 -8.65 20.20 4.25
CA SER A 7 -7.47 21.01 3.91
C SER A 7 -6.25 20.59 4.73
N VAL A 8 -6.42 20.38 6.04
CA VAL A 8 -5.33 19.95 6.92
C VAL A 8 -4.78 18.58 6.49
N LEU A 9 -5.65 17.62 6.16
CA LEU A 9 -5.22 16.31 5.67
C LEU A 9 -4.51 16.38 4.32
N GLN A 10 -4.95 17.28 3.42
CA GLN A 10 -4.29 17.51 2.13
C GLN A 10 -2.89 18.08 2.30
N ASP A 11 -2.71 19.04 3.21
CA ASP A 11 -1.40 19.62 3.53
C ASP A 11 -0.48 18.55 4.13
N GLN A 12 -0.99 17.75 5.08
CA GLN A 12 -0.25 16.64 5.69
C GLN A 12 0.16 15.57 4.67
N LEU A 13 -0.72 15.25 3.72
CA LEU A 13 -0.43 14.31 2.64
C LEU A 13 0.71 14.83 1.77
N LEU A 14 0.66 16.11 1.40
CA LEU A 14 1.70 16.75 0.60
C LEU A 14 3.04 16.74 1.34
N ASP A 15 3.06 17.14 2.62
CA ASP A 15 4.25 17.15 3.46
C ASP A 15 4.89 15.76 3.55
N MET A 16 4.09 14.72 3.75
CA MET A 16 4.55 13.34 3.83
C MET A 16 5.19 12.87 2.52
N ILE A 17 4.56 13.14 1.37
CA ILE A 17 5.11 12.78 0.05
C ILE A 17 6.41 13.54 -0.22
N LEU A 18 6.42 14.85 0.00
CA LEU A 18 7.60 15.69 -0.23
C LEU A 18 8.75 15.32 0.70
N TYR A 19 8.46 14.97 1.95
CA TYR A 19 9.47 14.49 2.89
C TYR A 19 10.18 13.23 2.34
N VAL A 20 9.42 12.21 1.94
CA VAL A 20 10.01 10.96 1.42
C VAL A 20 10.87 11.20 0.19
N LEU A 21 10.38 11.99 -0.78
CA LEU A 21 11.10 12.28 -2.03
C LEU A 21 12.35 13.15 -1.81
N ARG A 22 12.32 14.10 -0.87
CA ARG A 22 13.50 14.88 -0.49
C ARG A 22 14.55 14.04 0.23
N SER A 23 14.11 13.09 1.06
CA SER A 23 15.01 12.19 1.78
C SER A 23 15.62 11.10 0.90
N HIS A 24 14.99 10.79 -0.25
CA HIS A 24 15.45 9.75 -1.20
C HIS A 24 15.41 10.30 -2.64
N PRO A 25 16.42 11.09 -3.05
CA PRO A 25 16.45 11.73 -4.37
C PRO A 25 16.43 10.77 -5.57
N GLU A 26 16.70 9.48 -5.35
CA GLU A 26 16.60 8.43 -6.35
C GLU A 26 15.16 8.00 -6.66
N LEU A 27 14.19 8.37 -5.81
CA LEU A 27 12.79 8.04 -5.97
C LEU A 27 12.07 9.10 -6.80
N HIS A 28 11.31 8.65 -7.79
CA HIS A 28 10.52 9.50 -8.66
C HIS A 28 9.04 9.32 -8.34
N TYR A 29 8.32 10.44 -8.21
CA TYR A 29 6.87 10.40 -8.02
C TYR A 29 6.19 9.81 -9.26
N TYR A 30 5.22 8.92 -9.03
CA TYR A 30 4.30 8.45 -10.06
C TYR A 30 2.86 8.80 -9.69
N GLN A 31 2.01 9.00 -10.69
CA GLN A 31 0.59 9.27 -10.49
C GLN A 31 -0.10 8.02 -9.91
N GLY A 32 -0.70 8.16 -8.73
CA GLY A 32 -1.27 7.07 -7.93
C GLY A 32 -0.52 6.81 -6.61
N TYR A 33 0.70 7.33 -6.46
CA TYR A 33 1.46 7.19 -5.20
C TYR A 33 0.74 7.85 -4.00
N HIS A 34 -0.04 8.91 -4.26
CA HIS A 34 -0.82 9.58 -3.25
C HIS A 34 -1.95 8.72 -2.68
N ASP A 35 -2.50 7.75 -3.43
CA ASP A 35 -3.52 6.82 -2.92
C ASP A 35 -2.95 5.92 -1.81
N VAL A 36 -1.69 5.50 -1.97
CA VAL A 36 -0.99 4.75 -0.92
C VAL A 36 -0.69 5.65 0.28
N ALA A 37 -0.19 6.85 0.01
CA ALA A 37 0.15 7.81 1.05
C ALA A 37 -1.08 8.22 1.90
N VAL A 38 -2.22 8.54 1.28
CA VAL A 38 -3.43 8.94 2.01
C VAL A 38 -3.99 7.78 2.84
N THR A 39 -3.94 6.56 2.33
CA THR A 39 -4.37 5.37 3.09
C THR A 39 -3.56 5.21 4.38
N LEU A 40 -2.24 5.42 4.33
CA LEU A 40 -1.38 5.39 5.51
C LEU A 40 -1.60 6.58 6.44
N LEU A 41 -1.86 7.78 5.89
CA LEU A 41 -2.17 8.96 6.68
C LEU A 41 -3.45 8.76 7.50
N LEU A 42 -4.51 8.25 6.87
CA LEU A 42 -5.81 8.03 7.51
C LEU A 42 -5.77 6.93 8.56
N THR A 43 -4.91 5.92 8.39
CA THR A 43 -4.84 4.75 9.29
C THR A 43 -3.81 4.90 10.41
N ALA A 44 -2.63 5.45 10.10
CA ALA A 44 -1.49 5.52 11.02
C ALA A 44 -1.15 6.95 11.47
N GLY A 45 -1.81 7.97 10.90
CA GLY A 45 -1.51 9.38 11.15
C GLY A 45 -0.19 9.83 10.54
N LEU A 46 0.09 11.14 10.59
CA LEU A 46 1.22 11.76 9.88
C LEU A 46 2.57 11.12 10.24
N ARG A 47 2.89 10.97 11.52
CA ARG A 47 4.23 10.55 11.96
C ARG A 47 4.55 9.10 11.58
N LEU A 48 3.67 8.16 11.95
CA LEU A 48 3.89 6.75 11.65
C LEU A 48 3.64 6.47 10.17
N GLY A 49 2.62 7.09 9.57
CA GLY A 49 2.35 7.01 8.14
C GLY A 49 3.54 7.45 7.29
N THR A 50 4.25 8.52 7.67
CA THR A 50 5.47 8.96 6.96
C THR A 50 6.58 7.92 7.02
N ALA A 51 6.83 7.34 8.19
CA ALA A 51 7.85 6.30 8.36
C ALA A 51 7.51 5.00 7.61
N MET A 52 6.23 4.63 7.60
CA MET A 52 5.73 3.49 6.81
C MET A 52 5.87 3.78 5.32
N LEU A 53 5.44 4.95 4.85
CA LEU A 53 5.52 5.34 3.45
C LEU A 53 6.97 5.32 2.98
N GLN A 54 7.90 5.92 3.73
CA GLN A 54 9.33 5.87 3.41
C GLN A 54 9.84 4.43 3.25
N THR A 55 9.45 3.54 4.15
CA THR A 55 9.85 2.11 4.11
C THR A 55 9.27 1.42 2.88
N LEU A 56 8.00 1.64 2.58
CA LEU A 56 7.35 1.07 1.39
C LEU A 56 7.99 1.59 0.11
N SER A 57 8.29 2.88 0.02
CA SER A 57 8.87 3.53 -1.16
C SER A 57 10.27 3.06 -1.50
N THR A 58 11.05 2.68 -0.50
CA THR A 58 12.39 2.10 -0.66
C THR A 58 12.39 0.58 -0.86
N HIS A 59 11.25 -0.08 -0.63
CA HIS A 59 11.09 -1.53 -0.77
C HIS A 59 9.94 -1.85 -1.71
N HIS A 60 8.72 -2.04 -1.20
CA HIS A 60 7.59 -2.58 -1.95
C HIS A 60 7.20 -1.78 -3.20
N LEU A 61 7.28 -0.46 -3.14
CA LEU A 61 6.90 0.44 -4.24
C LEU A 61 8.12 0.89 -5.06
N ARG A 62 9.34 0.44 -4.71
CA ARG A 62 10.59 0.95 -5.28
C ARG A 62 10.64 0.82 -6.79
N ASP A 63 10.15 -0.29 -7.34
CA ASP A 63 10.12 -0.51 -8.78
C ASP A 63 9.19 0.46 -9.53
N PHE A 64 8.15 0.98 -8.88
CA PHE A 64 7.23 1.95 -9.46
C PHE A 64 7.76 3.39 -9.43
N MET A 65 8.77 3.65 -8.59
CA MET A 65 9.40 4.97 -8.41
C MET A 65 10.69 5.15 -9.22
N ASP A 66 10.92 4.29 -10.22
CA ASP A 66 12.01 4.48 -11.18
C ASP A 66 11.68 5.63 -12.15
N PRO A 67 12.69 6.32 -12.73
CA PRO A 67 12.45 7.43 -13.65
C PRO A 67 11.72 7.00 -14.94
N THR A 68 11.75 5.70 -15.27
CA THR A 68 11.06 5.14 -16.42
C THR A 68 10.08 4.05 -15.99
N MET A 69 9.08 3.75 -16.83
CA MET A 69 8.13 2.67 -16.57
C MET A 69 8.70 1.26 -16.80
N GLU A 70 9.99 1.11 -17.09
CA GLU A 70 10.57 -0.18 -17.50
C GLU A 70 10.45 -1.23 -16.39
N ARG A 71 10.71 -0.83 -15.14
CA ARG A 71 10.54 -1.71 -13.97
C ARG A 71 9.09 -2.00 -13.67
N THR A 72 8.21 -1.00 -13.75
CA THR A 72 6.77 -1.21 -13.62
C THR A 72 6.25 -2.22 -14.64
N ARG A 73 6.70 -2.13 -15.90
CA ARG A 73 6.38 -3.10 -16.96
C ARG A 73 6.95 -4.49 -16.64
N SER A 74 8.17 -4.57 -16.10
CA SER A 74 8.74 -5.83 -15.61
C SER A 74 7.87 -6.46 -14.52
N VAL A 75 7.41 -5.69 -13.53
CA VAL A 75 6.49 -6.18 -12.48
C VAL A 75 5.16 -6.68 -13.08
N LEU A 76 4.58 -5.94 -14.04
CA LEU A 76 3.35 -6.36 -14.72
C LEU A 76 3.52 -7.63 -15.55
N SER A 77 4.71 -7.86 -16.11
CA SER A 77 4.97 -9.00 -16.99
C SER A 77 4.93 -10.36 -16.30
N TYR A 78 4.85 -10.41 -14.97
CA TYR A 78 4.59 -11.63 -14.19
C TYR A 78 3.14 -12.14 -14.36
N LEU A 79 2.21 -11.28 -14.78
CA LEU A 79 0.78 -11.60 -14.83
C LEU A 79 0.45 -12.69 -15.85
N MET A 80 0.92 -12.57 -17.10
CA MET A 80 0.62 -13.55 -18.15
C MET A 80 1.19 -14.95 -17.86
N PRO A 81 2.45 -15.11 -17.41
CA PRO A 81 2.99 -16.42 -17.04
C PRO A 81 2.24 -17.09 -15.87
N LEU A 82 1.77 -16.31 -14.89
CA LEU A 82 0.94 -16.84 -13.80
C LEU A 82 -0.39 -17.37 -14.33
N ILE A 83 -1.07 -16.61 -15.20
CA ILE A 83 -2.32 -17.03 -15.82
C ILE A 83 -2.08 -18.27 -16.69
N GLN A 84 -1.02 -18.29 -17.50
CA GLN A 84 -0.66 -19.43 -18.35
C GLN A 84 -0.48 -20.72 -17.54
N SER A 85 0.12 -20.60 -16.34
CA SER A 85 0.43 -21.75 -15.50
C SER A 85 -0.80 -22.36 -14.83
N GLU A 86 -1.87 -21.59 -14.62
CA GLU A 86 -3.13 -22.04 -14.02
C GLU A 86 -4.21 -22.35 -15.07
N SER A 87 -4.40 -21.47 -16.05
CA SER A 87 -5.32 -21.66 -17.18
C SER A 87 -4.69 -21.24 -18.51
N PRO A 88 -4.15 -22.22 -19.27
CA PRO A 88 -3.71 -21.99 -20.64
C PRO A 88 -4.83 -21.47 -21.56
N VAL A 89 -6.09 -21.86 -21.31
CA VAL A 89 -7.25 -21.44 -22.10
C VAL A 89 -7.50 -19.95 -21.96
N LEU A 90 -7.51 -19.45 -20.72
CA LEU A 90 -7.65 -18.02 -20.44
C LEU A 90 -6.48 -17.21 -20.98
N HIS A 91 -5.26 -17.72 -20.79
CA HIS A 91 -4.05 -17.11 -21.33
C HIS A 91 -4.13 -16.93 -22.86
N ASP A 92 -4.48 -17.98 -23.59
CA ASP A 92 -4.55 -17.96 -25.05
C ASP A 92 -5.68 -17.04 -25.54
N PHE A 93 -6.80 -16.97 -24.82
CA PHE A 93 -7.85 -15.99 -25.08
C PHE A 93 -7.35 -14.55 -24.91
N MET A 94 -6.66 -14.25 -23.79
CA MET A 94 -6.12 -12.92 -23.53
C MET A 94 -5.04 -12.53 -24.55
N LEU A 95 -4.19 -13.47 -24.97
CA LEU A 95 -3.22 -13.22 -26.04
C LEU A 95 -3.90 -12.89 -27.38
N ARG A 96 -4.92 -13.66 -27.78
CA ARG A 96 -5.66 -13.39 -29.03
C ARG A 96 -6.41 -12.06 -29.00
N SER A 97 -6.89 -11.64 -27.82
CA SER A 97 -7.54 -10.34 -27.66
C SER A 97 -6.57 -9.15 -27.71
N GLU A 98 -5.26 -9.38 -27.61
CA GLU A 98 -4.22 -8.35 -27.55
C GLU A 98 -4.37 -7.36 -26.36
N VAL A 99 -5.08 -7.74 -25.30
CA VAL A 99 -5.34 -6.87 -24.14
C VAL A 99 -4.08 -6.43 -23.37
N GLY A 100 -3.02 -7.25 -23.43
CA GLY A 100 -1.80 -7.01 -22.67
C GLY A 100 -2.04 -7.06 -21.15
N CYS A 101 -1.30 -6.28 -20.37
CA CYS A 101 -1.38 -6.27 -18.90
C CYS A 101 -1.66 -4.87 -18.31
N ILE A 102 -1.86 -3.85 -19.15
CA ILE A 102 -1.94 -2.46 -18.71
C ILE A 102 -3.20 -2.19 -17.86
N PHE A 103 -4.27 -2.97 -18.05
CA PHE A 103 -5.47 -2.90 -17.20
C PHE A 103 -5.17 -3.05 -15.70
N ALA A 104 -4.12 -3.83 -15.34
CA ALA A 104 -3.73 -4.06 -13.96
C ALA A 104 -2.76 -3.00 -13.41
N LEU A 105 -2.32 -2.03 -14.23
CA LEU A 105 -1.33 -1.03 -13.80
C LEU A 105 -1.83 -0.22 -12.60
N SER A 106 -3.06 0.31 -12.69
CA SER A 106 -3.66 1.10 -11.61
C SER A 106 -3.79 0.29 -10.32
N TRP A 107 -4.08 -1.01 -10.42
CA TRP A 107 -4.20 -1.90 -9.28
C TRP A 107 -2.88 -2.00 -8.51
N LEU A 108 -1.78 -2.19 -9.23
CA LEU A 108 -0.49 -2.39 -8.58
C LEU A 108 0.09 -1.10 -8.00
N ILE A 109 0.03 0.00 -8.74
CA ILE A 109 0.67 1.25 -8.31
C ILE A 109 -0.10 1.95 -7.19
N THR A 110 -1.40 1.68 -7.06
CA THR A 110 -2.24 2.25 -5.99
C THR A 110 -2.56 1.24 -4.88
N TRP A 111 -1.96 0.03 -4.92
CA TRP A 111 -2.33 -1.09 -4.06
C TRP A 111 -3.86 -1.30 -3.99
N TYR A 112 -4.51 -1.24 -5.16
CA TYR A 112 -5.95 -1.38 -5.37
C TYR A 112 -6.81 -0.26 -4.76
N GLY A 113 -6.23 0.68 -4.02
CA GLY A 113 -6.95 1.75 -3.31
C GLY A 113 -7.72 2.69 -4.24
N HIS A 114 -7.31 2.82 -5.50
CA HIS A 114 -8.01 3.66 -6.49
C HIS A 114 -9.21 2.96 -7.14
N VAL A 115 -9.23 1.62 -7.16
CA VAL A 115 -10.24 0.85 -7.92
C VAL A 115 -11.30 0.24 -7.00
N LEU A 116 -10.95 -0.06 -5.75
CA LEU A 116 -11.91 -0.58 -4.78
C LEU A 116 -12.68 0.56 -4.12
N SER A 117 -14.00 0.45 -4.14
CA SER A 117 -14.89 1.43 -3.50
C SER A 117 -14.99 1.24 -1.98
N ASP A 118 -14.89 0.01 -1.49
CA ASP A 118 -14.95 -0.29 -0.06
C ASP A 118 -13.56 -0.16 0.59
N PHE A 119 -13.40 0.87 1.41
CA PHE A 119 -12.16 1.14 2.13
C PHE A 119 -11.76 0.00 3.06
N HIS A 120 -12.71 -0.76 3.65
CA HIS A 120 -12.38 -1.91 4.48
C HIS A 120 -11.69 -3.02 3.68
N GLN A 121 -12.08 -3.22 2.43
CA GLN A 121 -11.43 -4.20 1.54
C GLN A 121 -10.02 -3.75 1.14
N VAL A 122 -9.83 -2.45 0.89
CA VAL A 122 -8.51 -1.86 0.67
C VAL A 122 -7.60 -2.14 1.87
N LEU A 123 -8.04 -1.81 3.08
CA LEU A 123 -7.26 -2.05 4.30
C LEU A 123 -6.94 -3.53 4.51
N ARG A 124 -7.91 -4.41 4.24
CA ARG A 124 -7.71 -5.86 4.35
C ARG A 124 -6.65 -6.39 3.39
N LEU A 125 -6.56 -5.83 2.19
CA LEU A 125 -5.48 -6.13 1.23
C LEU A 125 -4.15 -5.51 1.67
N TYR A 126 -4.14 -4.32 2.27
CA TYR A 126 -2.94 -3.71 2.83
C TYR A 126 -2.33 -4.59 3.92
N ASP A 127 -3.14 -5.12 4.84
CA ASP A 127 -2.69 -6.07 5.86
C ASP A 127 -1.98 -7.27 5.21
N PHE A 128 -2.57 -7.80 4.14
CA PHE A 128 -1.99 -8.92 3.39
C PHE A 128 -0.68 -8.54 2.71
N PHE A 129 -0.62 -7.39 2.03
CA PHE A 129 0.58 -6.96 1.29
C PHE A 129 1.73 -6.59 2.22
N LEU A 130 1.45 -5.91 3.33
CA LEU A 130 2.44 -5.56 4.35
C LEU A 130 3.08 -6.80 5.00
N ALA A 131 2.32 -7.89 5.12
CA ALA A 131 2.79 -9.14 5.69
C ALA A 131 3.49 -10.07 4.66
N SER A 132 3.51 -9.71 3.38
CA SER A 132 3.86 -10.63 2.29
C SER A 132 5.00 -10.12 1.41
N HIS A 133 5.40 -10.93 0.42
CA HIS A 133 6.43 -10.57 -0.55
C HIS A 133 5.99 -9.37 -1.43
N PRO A 134 6.89 -8.48 -1.89
CA PRO A 134 6.53 -7.30 -2.68
C PRO A 134 5.84 -7.58 -4.03
N LEU A 135 6.00 -8.79 -4.56
CA LEU A 135 5.32 -9.23 -5.79
C LEU A 135 3.91 -9.78 -5.53
N THR A 136 3.50 -9.99 -4.27
CA THR A 136 2.17 -10.51 -3.92
C THR A 136 1.02 -9.72 -4.54
N PRO A 137 1.06 -8.37 -4.65
CA PRO A 137 0.03 -7.61 -5.37
C PRO A 137 -0.17 -8.05 -6.83
N VAL A 138 0.87 -8.51 -7.53
CA VAL A 138 0.76 -9.04 -8.90
C VAL A 138 0.11 -10.41 -8.93
N TYR A 139 0.41 -11.26 -7.95
CA TYR A 139 -0.26 -12.56 -7.79
C TYR A 139 -1.74 -12.37 -7.47
N CYS A 140 -2.05 -11.36 -6.65
CA CYS A 140 -3.42 -10.94 -6.37
C CYS A 140 -4.13 -10.55 -7.67
N ALA A 141 -3.48 -9.77 -8.54
CA ALA A 141 -4.06 -9.36 -9.83
C ALA A 141 -4.36 -10.58 -10.72
N ALA A 142 -3.37 -11.47 -10.88
CA ALA A 142 -3.55 -12.70 -11.66
C ALA A 142 -4.69 -13.56 -11.08
N GLN A 143 -4.75 -13.72 -9.75
CA GLN A 143 -5.78 -14.50 -9.09
C GLN A 143 -7.18 -13.89 -9.25
N MET A 144 -7.32 -12.56 -9.26
CA MET A 144 -8.58 -11.89 -9.54
C MET A 144 -9.07 -12.17 -10.96
N VAL A 145 -8.16 -12.16 -11.95
CA VAL A 145 -8.49 -12.50 -13.34
C VAL A 145 -8.90 -13.98 -13.45
N LEU A 146 -8.15 -14.89 -12.82
CA LEU A 146 -8.45 -16.32 -12.80
C LEU A 146 -9.81 -16.64 -12.15
N MET A 147 -10.18 -15.94 -11.08
CA MET A 147 -11.49 -16.13 -10.43
C MET A 147 -12.67 -15.71 -11.31
N ARG A 148 -12.42 -14.91 -12.34
CA ARG A 148 -13.42 -14.42 -13.30
C ARG A 148 -13.25 -15.04 -14.69
N GLU A 149 -12.48 -16.14 -14.81
CA GLU A 149 -12.16 -16.78 -16.08
C GLU A 149 -13.41 -17.01 -16.95
N SER A 150 -14.46 -17.60 -16.38
CA SER A 150 -15.69 -17.93 -17.11
C SER A 150 -16.37 -16.70 -17.70
N GLU A 151 -16.28 -15.55 -17.03
CA GLU A 151 -16.86 -14.30 -17.51
C GLU A 151 -15.97 -13.67 -18.58
N VAL A 152 -14.64 -13.66 -18.38
CA VAL A 152 -13.68 -13.13 -19.37
C VAL A 152 -13.81 -13.86 -20.71
N LEU A 153 -13.97 -15.19 -20.68
CA LEU A 153 -14.12 -16.01 -21.88
C LEU A 153 -15.45 -15.78 -22.64
N GLN A 154 -16.43 -15.11 -22.02
CA GLN A 154 -17.71 -14.77 -22.65
C GLN A 154 -17.72 -13.37 -23.29
N VAL A 155 -16.72 -12.55 -23.00
CA VAL A 155 -16.57 -11.22 -23.60
C VAL A 155 -16.12 -11.36 -25.07
N ASP A 156 -16.40 -10.35 -25.88
CA ASP A 156 -15.85 -10.28 -27.24
C ASP A 156 -14.31 -10.31 -27.19
N CYS A 157 -13.71 -11.13 -28.06
CA CYS A 157 -12.28 -11.40 -28.06
C CYS A 157 -11.50 -10.28 -28.78
N ASP A 158 -11.58 -9.08 -28.23
CA ASP A 158 -10.89 -7.86 -28.70
C ASP A 158 -10.36 -7.04 -27.51
N MET A 159 -9.33 -6.23 -27.77
CA MET A 159 -8.64 -5.47 -26.72
C MET A 159 -9.59 -4.55 -25.93
N PRO A 160 -10.43 -3.69 -26.55
CA PRO A 160 -11.37 -2.83 -25.83
C PRO A 160 -12.31 -3.59 -24.89
N SER A 161 -12.96 -4.64 -25.38
CA SER A 161 -13.97 -5.39 -24.62
C SER A 161 -13.36 -6.06 -23.38
N VAL A 162 -12.24 -6.75 -23.56
CA VAL A 162 -11.53 -7.43 -22.46
C VAL A 162 -10.94 -6.39 -21.48
N HIS A 163 -10.35 -5.30 -21.99
CA HIS A 163 -9.80 -4.24 -21.15
C HIS A 163 -10.89 -3.59 -20.28
N GLN A 164 -12.05 -3.26 -20.86
CA GLN A 164 -13.15 -2.66 -20.12
C GLN A 164 -13.66 -3.60 -19.03
N PHE A 165 -13.88 -4.87 -19.36
CA PHE A 165 -14.35 -5.87 -18.40
C PHE A 165 -13.38 -6.06 -17.23
N LEU A 166 -12.09 -6.17 -17.52
CA LEU A 166 -11.06 -6.36 -16.50
C LEU A 166 -10.82 -5.11 -15.67
N SER A 167 -10.96 -3.91 -16.23
CA SER A 167 -10.75 -2.65 -15.50
C SER A 167 -11.77 -2.42 -14.38
N MET A 168 -12.92 -3.09 -14.44
CA MET A 168 -13.96 -3.03 -13.42
C MET A 168 -13.87 -4.23 -12.47
N ILE A 169 -13.71 -3.96 -11.18
CA ILE A 169 -13.76 -4.98 -10.12
C ILE A 169 -15.20 -5.01 -9.58
N PRO A 170 -15.87 -6.18 -9.53
CA PRO A 170 -17.20 -6.30 -8.93
C PRO A 170 -17.20 -5.85 -7.46
N THR A 171 -18.27 -5.20 -7.01
CA THR A 171 -18.42 -4.80 -5.60
C THR A 171 -18.44 -5.99 -4.66
N ASP A 172 -19.18 -7.05 -5.02
CA ASP A 172 -19.32 -8.27 -4.22
C ASP A 172 -18.23 -9.31 -4.56
N PHE A 173 -16.96 -8.90 -4.52
CA PHE A 173 -15.84 -9.80 -4.77
C PHE A 173 -15.43 -10.56 -3.49
N PRO A 174 -15.19 -11.88 -3.53
CA PRO A 174 -14.86 -12.65 -2.33
C PRO A 174 -13.39 -12.49 -1.92
N TYR A 175 -13.04 -11.35 -1.30
CA TYR A 175 -11.65 -10.97 -0.97
C TYR A 175 -10.91 -11.96 -0.05
N GLU A 176 -11.58 -12.58 0.92
CA GLU A 176 -10.91 -13.61 1.76
C GLU A 176 -10.51 -14.85 0.95
N THR A 177 -11.37 -15.24 0.00
CA THR A 177 -11.05 -16.34 -0.92
C THR A 177 -9.93 -15.93 -1.88
N LEU A 178 -9.94 -14.68 -2.35
CA LEU A 178 -8.87 -14.11 -3.16
C LEU A 178 -7.53 -14.18 -2.44
N ILE A 179 -7.46 -13.73 -1.19
CA ILE A 179 -6.23 -13.71 -0.39
C ILE A 179 -5.72 -15.14 -0.17
N SER A 180 -6.60 -16.06 0.22
CA SER A 180 -6.23 -17.46 0.40
C SER A 180 -5.70 -18.09 -0.89
N ARG A 181 -6.37 -17.90 -2.02
CA ARG A 181 -5.94 -18.46 -3.31
C ARG A 181 -4.67 -17.80 -3.84
N THR A 182 -4.52 -16.49 -3.62
CA THR A 182 -3.29 -15.74 -3.96
C THR A 182 -2.10 -16.31 -3.21
N HIS A 183 -2.27 -16.61 -1.91
CA HIS A 183 -1.22 -17.24 -1.12
C HIS A 183 -0.85 -18.62 -1.67
N THR A 184 -1.83 -19.45 -2.01
CA THR A 184 -1.60 -20.76 -2.65
C THR A 184 -0.89 -20.62 -4.00
N LEU A 185 -1.30 -19.66 -4.83
CA LEU A 185 -0.68 -19.38 -6.13
C LEU A 185 0.79 -18.99 -5.97
N PHE A 186 1.09 -18.12 -4.99
CA PHE A 186 2.45 -17.69 -4.69
C PHE A 186 3.35 -18.85 -4.22
N GLN A 187 2.81 -19.75 -3.40
CA GLN A 187 3.53 -20.95 -2.96
C GLN A 187 3.81 -21.91 -4.11
N LYS A 188 2.83 -22.07 -5.02
CA LYS A 188 2.92 -22.98 -6.16
C LYS A 188 3.91 -22.49 -7.22
N TYR A 189 3.94 -21.18 -7.47
CA TYR A 189 4.83 -20.54 -8.44
C TYR A 189 5.62 -19.42 -7.77
N PRO A 190 6.69 -19.72 -7.00
CA PRO A 190 7.48 -18.67 -6.39
C PRO A 190 8.17 -17.82 -7.47
N PRO A 191 8.38 -16.50 -7.25
CA PRO A 191 8.92 -15.59 -8.26
C PRO A 191 10.22 -16.07 -8.91
N SER A 192 11.14 -16.64 -8.12
CA SER A 192 12.42 -17.16 -8.61
C SER A 192 12.28 -18.29 -9.65
N GLU A 193 11.23 -19.10 -9.52
CA GLU A 193 10.96 -20.19 -10.47
C GLU A 193 10.28 -19.64 -11.72
N LEU A 194 9.36 -18.69 -11.58
CA LEU A 194 8.70 -18.05 -12.70
C LEU A 194 9.68 -17.25 -13.58
N GLU A 195 10.62 -16.53 -12.96
CA GLU A 195 11.74 -15.85 -13.63
C GLU A 195 12.69 -16.82 -14.38
N ARG A 196 12.76 -18.09 -13.95
CA ARG A 196 13.59 -19.12 -14.60
C ARG A 196 12.93 -19.66 -15.86
N GLN A 197 11.61 -19.80 -15.82
CA GLN A 197 10.80 -20.38 -16.90
C GLN A 197 10.53 -19.37 -18.03
N THR A 198 10.65 -18.08 -17.73
CA THR A 198 10.34 -17.00 -18.66
C THR A 198 11.58 -16.17 -18.99
N SER A 199 11.59 -15.49 -20.14
CA SER A 199 12.63 -14.51 -20.50
C SER A 199 12.58 -13.23 -19.64
N LEU A 200 11.87 -13.24 -18.50
CA LEU A 200 11.68 -12.11 -17.58
C LEU A 200 12.97 -11.62 -16.92
N ARG A 201 14.12 -12.25 -17.20
CA ARG A 201 15.44 -11.91 -16.65
C ARG A 201 15.94 -10.50 -17.01
N LEU A 202 15.28 -9.77 -17.91
CA LEU A 202 15.81 -8.50 -18.40
C LEU A 202 15.90 -7.44 -17.29
N LEU A 203 14.98 -7.46 -16.31
CA LEU A 203 14.98 -6.52 -15.19
C LEU A 203 14.52 -7.18 -13.89
N LYS A 204 15.49 -7.55 -13.04
CA LYS A 204 15.21 -8.00 -11.68
C LYS A 204 14.51 -6.89 -10.90
N SER A 205 13.43 -7.25 -10.21
CA SER A 205 12.70 -6.38 -9.28
C SER A 205 13.63 -5.97 -8.13
N ILE A 206 13.81 -4.65 -7.93
CA ILE A 206 14.57 -4.12 -6.79
C ILE A 206 13.80 -4.42 -5.51
N SER A 207 12.47 -4.28 -5.56
CA SER A 207 11.57 -4.58 -4.45
C SER A 207 11.73 -6.03 -3.97
N ALA A 208 11.74 -7.00 -4.89
CA ALA A 208 11.97 -8.41 -4.54
C ALA A 208 13.39 -8.65 -4.00
N ALA A 209 14.41 -8.00 -4.57
CA ALA A 209 15.79 -8.17 -4.15
C ALA A 209 16.06 -7.61 -2.73
N SER A 210 15.46 -6.46 -2.37
CA SER A 210 15.63 -5.83 -1.06
C SER A 210 14.74 -6.44 0.03
N PHE A 211 13.76 -7.27 -0.34
CA PHE A 211 12.80 -7.81 0.62
C PHE A 211 13.43 -8.69 1.69
N ARG A 212 14.37 -9.57 1.30
CA ARG A 212 15.03 -10.46 2.27
C ARG A 212 15.81 -9.67 3.34
N SER A 213 16.49 -8.59 2.94
CA SER A 213 17.15 -7.69 3.90
C SER A 213 16.17 -6.98 4.81
N LEU A 214 15.02 -6.54 4.28
CA LEU A 214 13.95 -5.94 5.09
C LEU A 214 13.42 -6.91 6.14
N GLN A 215 13.14 -8.16 5.76
CA GLN A 215 12.67 -9.19 6.68
C GLN A 215 13.67 -9.47 7.80
N ILE A 216 14.96 -9.59 7.46
CA ILE A 216 16.02 -9.81 8.45
C ILE A 216 16.12 -8.62 9.41
N SER A 217 16.13 -7.39 8.89
CA SER A 217 16.18 -6.16 9.70
C SER A 217 14.98 -6.07 10.64
N SER A 218 13.77 -6.36 10.13
CA SER A 218 12.53 -6.32 10.90
C SER A 218 12.50 -7.39 12.00
N ALA A 219 13.01 -8.60 11.72
CA ALA A 219 13.11 -9.67 12.72
C ALA A 219 14.15 -9.40 13.81
N GLN A 220 15.18 -8.59 13.50
CA GLN A 220 16.22 -8.20 14.44
C GLN A 220 15.89 -6.94 15.24
N GLN A 221 14.86 -6.18 14.84
CA GLN A 221 14.38 -5.05 15.61
C GLN A 221 13.81 -5.52 16.95
N ARG A 222 14.37 -5.00 18.05
CA ARG A 222 13.72 -5.09 19.35
C ARG A 222 12.55 -4.10 19.35
N PRO A 223 11.31 -4.51 19.64
CA PRO A 223 10.15 -3.61 19.70
C PRO A 223 10.42 -2.38 20.59
N ASP A 224 11.14 -2.60 21.70
CA ASP A 224 11.50 -1.58 22.68
C ASP A 224 12.49 -0.53 22.14
N PHE A 225 13.32 -0.87 21.15
CA PHE A 225 14.32 0.05 20.61
C PHE A 225 13.66 1.14 19.77
N VAL A 226 12.72 0.77 18.91
CA VAL A 226 11.96 1.73 18.08
C VAL A 226 11.13 2.66 18.97
N LEU A 227 10.44 2.12 19.98
CA LEU A 227 9.69 2.91 20.96
C LEU A 227 10.61 3.85 21.77
N ARG A 228 11.81 3.40 22.16
CA ARG A 228 12.80 4.25 22.86
C ARG A 228 13.35 5.35 21.96
N GLN A 229 13.61 5.07 20.69
CA GLN A 229 14.06 6.06 19.72
C GLN A 229 12.98 7.11 19.45
N GLN A 230 11.71 6.70 19.45
CA GLN A 230 10.53 7.59 19.36
C GLN A 230 10.26 8.39 20.64
N ALA A 231 10.74 7.92 21.80
CA ALA A 231 10.60 8.59 23.09
C ALA A 231 11.76 9.53 23.43
N THR A 232 12.88 9.49 22.70
CA THR A 232 13.91 10.52 22.77
C THR A 232 13.41 11.77 22.06
N PRO A 233 13.11 12.88 22.77
CA PRO A 233 13.03 14.16 22.11
C PRO A 233 14.44 14.43 21.54
N SER A 234 14.51 14.96 20.32
CA SER A 234 15.73 15.50 19.75
C SER A 234 16.33 16.52 20.73
N LEU A 235 17.27 16.09 21.55
CA LEU A 235 17.97 16.88 22.54
C LEU A 235 19.06 17.67 21.81
N ASP A 236 18.69 18.81 21.22
CA ASP A 236 19.60 19.94 21.17
C ASP A 236 19.78 20.44 22.62
N VAL A 237 20.82 19.93 23.28
CA VAL A 237 21.13 20.27 24.67
C VAL A 237 21.73 21.68 24.71
N LEU A 238 20.89 22.68 25.01
CA LEU A 238 21.33 23.91 25.68
C LEU A 238 21.45 23.63 27.20
N PRO A 239 22.46 24.19 27.90
CA PRO A 239 22.74 23.81 29.28
C PRO A 239 21.66 24.34 30.24
N VAL A 240 21.05 23.44 31.01
CA VAL A 240 19.96 23.75 31.96
C VAL A 240 20.53 24.14 33.33
N ARG A 241 20.18 25.37 33.76
CA ARG A 241 20.29 25.87 35.15
C ARG A 241 19.27 25.16 36.08
N PRO A 242 19.52 25.06 37.40
CA PRO A 242 18.70 24.26 38.30
C PRO A 242 17.28 24.84 38.45
N GLN A 243 16.26 23.97 38.34
CA GLN A 243 14.83 24.32 38.32
C GLN A 243 14.15 24.20 39.68
N ASN A 244 13.31 25.20 40.01
CA ASN A 244 12.53 25.35 41.23
C ASN A 244 11.25 24.47 41.28
N THR A 245 10.95 23.98 42.48
CA THR A 245 9.89 23.03 42.87
C THR A 245 8.45 23.43 42.48
N LEU A 246 8.19 24.72 42.24
CA LEU A 246 6.87 25.24 41.85
C LEU A 246 6.44 24.82 40.44
N VAL A 247 7.38 24.60 39.52
CA VAL A 247 7.07 24.19 38.14
C VAL A 247 6.47 22.78 38.08
N LYS A 248 6.89 21.89 39.00
CA LYS A 248 6.32 20.54 39.07
C LYS A 248 4.84 20.55 39.41
N LEU A 249 4.39 21.39 40.35
CA LEU A 249 2.97 21.43 40.74
C LEU A 249 2.08 21.94 39.60
N ALA A 250 2.55 22.90 38.79
CA ALA A 250 1.79 23.41 37.65
C ALA A 250 1.59 22.33 36.55
N VAL A 251 2.62 21.51 36.30
CA VAL A 251 2.57 20.44 35.28
C VAL A 251 1.57 19.33 35.66
N TRP A 252 1.46 19.01 36.95
CA TRP A 252 0.46 18.05 37.43
C TRP A 252 -0.98 18.59 37.30
N GLY A 253 -1.20 19.89 37.52
CA GLY A 253 -2.51 20.52 37.35
C GLY A 253 -3.03 20.51 35.90
N ILE A 254 -2.14 20.72 34.92
CA ILE A 254 -2.49 20.77 33.49
C ILE A 254 -2.75 19.36 32.93
N SER A 255 -2.04 18.34 33.43
CA SER A 255 -2.21 16.97 32.94
C SER A 255 -3.56 16.36 33.33
N ALA A 256 -4.11 16.75 34.48
CA ALA A 256 -5.41 16.25 34.96
C ALA A 256 -6.59 16.83 34.16
N SER A 257 -6.49 18.08 33.68
CA SER A 257 -7.57 18.73 32.92
C SER A 257 -7.62 18.29 31.46
N LEU A 258 -6.47 18.01 30.83
CA LEU A 258 -6.43 17.46 29.47
C LEU A 258 -6.98 16.02 29.37
N GLY A 259 -6.79 15.20 30.40
CA GLY A 259 -7.33 13.84 30.44
C GLY A 259 -8.86 13.78 30.42
N ALA A 260 -9.53 14.73 31.10
CA ALA A 260 -10.99 14.79 31.11
C ALA A 260 -11.57 15.27 29.77
N ALA A 261 -10.90 16.20 29.09
CA ALA A 261 -11.35 16.71 27.79
C ALA A 261 -11.22 15.65 26.68
N ALA A 262 -10.14 14.86 26.68
CA ALA A 262 -9.93 13.80 25.70
C ALA A 262 -11.00 12.68 25.78
N PHE A 263 -11.46 12.34 26.99
CA PHE A 263 -12.49 11.32 27.19
C PHE A 263 -13.88 11.76 26.67
N VAL A 264 -14.19 13.05 26.76
CA VAL A 264 -15.47 13.58 26.24
C VAL A 264 -15.46 13.64 24.71
N VAL A 265 -14.30 13.94 24.09
CA VAL A 265 -14.15 14.00 22.63
C VAL A 265 -14.17 12.62 21.98
N THR A 266 -13.61 11.60 22.64
CA THR A 266 -13.66 10.22 22.12
C THR A 266 -15.06 9.62 22.16
N GLN A 267 -15.88 10.04 23.14
CA GLN A 267 -17.25 9.54 23.26
C GLN A 267 -18.18 10.12 22.17
N THR A 268 -17.94 11.36 21.73
CA THR A 268 -18.71 12.00 20.63
C THR A 268 -18.25 11.56 19.24
N ALA A 269 -16.98 11.23 19.04
CA ALA A 269 -16.47 10.76 17.75
C ALA A 269 -17.04 9.40 17.30
N LEU A 270 -17.46 8.55 18.25
CA LEU A 270 -18.05 7.23 17.98
C LEU A 270 -19.48 7.29 17.40
N GLU A 271 -20.17 8.42 17.52
CA GLU A 271 -21.55 8.58 17.01
C GLU A 271 -21.62 9.04 15.54
N TRP A 272 -20.53 9.57 14.95
CA TRP A 272 -20.57 10.33 13.69
C TRP A 272 -19.77 9.70 12.53
N GLY A 273 -19.08 8.58 12.78
CA GLY A 273 -18.21 7.89 11.82
C GLY A 273 -18.83 7.48 10.46
N PRO A 274 -20.13 7.09 10.35
CA PRO A 274 -20.66 6.59 9.08
C PRO A 274 -20.91 7.68 8.02
N ASP A 275 -21.30 8.89 8.42
CA ASP A 275 -21.73 9.94 7.50
C ASP A 275 -20.56 10.71 6.86
N LEU A 276 -19.38 10.70 7.50
CA LEU A 276 -18.18 11.39 7.00
C LEU A 276 -17.53 10.66 5.80
N LEU A 277 -17.75 9.34 5.69
CA LEU A 277 -17.18 8.49 4.63
C LEU A 277 -17.90 8.65 3.29
N LEU A 278 -19.18 9.04 3.30
CA LEU A 278 -19.98 9.19 2.07
C LEU A 278 -19.69 10.47 1.29
N GLY A 279 -19.02 11.46 1.88
CA GLY A 279 -18.66 12.73 1.22
C GLY A 279 -17.21 12.80 0.70
N LEU A 280 -16.45 11.72 0.85
CA LEU A 280 -15.05 11.62 0.40
C LEU A 280 -14.90 11.02 -1.01
N PHE A 281 -16.01 10.67 -1.66
CA PHE A 281 -16.07 10.16 -3.03
C PHE A 281 -16.87 11.11 -3.94
#